data_AF-A0A2E8JU06-F1
#
_entry.id   AF-A0A2E8JU06-F1
#
_cell.length_a   1.000
_cell.length_b   1.000
_cell.length_c   1.000
_cell.angle_alpha   90.00
_cell.angle_beta   90.00
_cell.angle_gamma   90.00
#
_symmetry.space_group_name_H-M   'P 1'
#
loop_
_entity.id
_entity.type
_entity.pdbx_description
1 polymer ?
#
loop_
_entity_poly.entity_id
_entity_poly.type
_entity_poly.pdbx_seq_one_letter_code
_entity_poly.pdbx_strand_id
1 'polypeptide(L)'
;MTTTKLYLESIDAGYYQNFHAKIIGVSETSVVLDRTLFYPLGGGQHWDTGTLNGPNGPLSVTEVRGRGDVEHTVQEGHQLSIGDEVQGSIDWDLRYARMRMHTAQHLVSGLVYEMFDGARTVGNQLHADRSRIDFNPISFDEPMLESMTNAVNQTIDKGLEVTDSIMTREQINSMMPPERTNMDLLPASVTDLRVVSIGNQIDMCP
;
A
#
# COMPACT_ATOMS: atom_id res chain seq x y z
N MET A 1 21.04 -8.55 -2.28
CA MET A 1 20.40 -8.29 -0.98
C MET A 1 19.10 -7.58 -1.31
N THR A 2 17.97 -8.03 -0.77
CA THR A 2 16.67 -7.41 -1.03
C THR A 2 16.53 -6.09 -0.28
N THR A 3 15.90 -5.09 -0.91
CA THR A 3 15.64 -3.79 -0.26
C THR A 3 14.71 -3.97 0.95
N THR A 4 15.12 -3.45 2.12
CA THR A 4 14.26 -3.36 3.31
C THR A 4 13.19 -2.28 3.11
N LYS A 5 11.92 -2.66 3.20
CA LYS A 5 10.77 -1.76 3.06
C LYS A 5 10.40 -1.19 4.43
N LEU A 6 10.92 -0.02 4.75
CA LEU A 6 10.77 0.62 6.07
C LEU A 6 9.29 0.86 6.42
N TYR A 7 8.47 1.19 5.42
CA TYR A 7 7.04 1.45 5.60
C TYR A 7 6.21 0.20 5.99
N LEU A 8 6.82 -1.00 6.01
CA LEU A 8 6.17 -2.24 6.46
C LEU A 8 6.56 -2.65 7.90
N GLU A 9 7.47 -1.93 8.55
CA GLU A 9 7.95 -2.30 9.90
C GLU A 9 6.87 -2.17 10.97
N SER A 10 5.98 -1.20 10.83
CA SER A 10 4.79 -1.00 11.67
C SER A 10 3.82 -0.05 10.98
N ILE A 11 2.60 0.08 11.52
CA ILE A 11 1.67 1.13 11.06
C ILE A 11 2.28 2.53 11.20
N ASP A 12 2.98 2.80 12.30
CA ASP A 12 3.65 4.09 12.56
C ASP A 12 4.75 4.38 11.52
N ALA A 13 5.49 3.35 11.11
CA ALA A 13 6.51 3.50 10.07
C ALA A 13 5.93 3.92 8.71
N GLY A 14 4.66 3.62 8.46
CA GLY A 14 3.91 4.12 7.30
C GLY A 14 3.75 5.64 7.26
N TYR A 15 3.88 6.31 8.42
CA TYR A 15 3.77 7.77 8.56
C TYR A 15 5.13 8.49 8.56
N TYR A 16 6.25 7.74 8.53
CA TYR A 16 7.56 8.36 8.39
C TYR A 16 7.73 8.95 6.99
N GLN A 17 8.40 10.10 6.93
CA GLN A 17 8.56 10.87 5.70
C GLN A 17 10.01 10.88 5.20
N ASN A 18 10.95 10.75 6.14
CA ASN A 18 12.39 10.88 5.88
C ASN A 18 13.13 9.63 6.34
N PHE A 19 14.14 9.23 5.59
CA PHE A 19 14.99 8.07 5.93
C PHE A 19 16.41 8.25 5.39
N HIS A 20 17.34 7.45 5.91
CA HIS A 20 18.68 7.32 5.37
C HIS A 20 18.82 5.94 4.71
N ALA A 21 19.56 5.87 3.62
CA ALA A 21 19.82 4.64 2.90
C ALA A 21 21.17 4.68 2.20
N LYS A 22 21.62 3.51 1.75
CA LYS A 22 22.80 3.32 0.92
C LYS A 22 22.41 2.82 -0.45
N ILE A 23 23.06 3.33 -1.49
CA ILE A 23 22.86 2.85 -2.86
C ILE A 23 23.56 1.50 -3.03
N ILE A 24 22.79 0.50 -3.47
CA ILE A 24 23.26 -0.88 -3.72
C ILE A 24 23.21 -1.26 -5.21
N GLY A 25 22.54 -0.47 -6.04
CA GLY A 25 22.47 -0.65 -7.48
C GLY A 25 22.29 0.68 -8.20
N VAL A 26 22.86 0.80 -9.40
CA VAL A 26 22.80 1.99 -10.23
C VAL A 26 22.60 1.57 -11.68
N SER A 27 21.69 2.26 -12.37
CA SER A 27 21.53 2.26 -13.82
C SER A 27 21.65 3.69 -14.36
N GLU A 28 21.41 3.91 -15.65
CA GLU A 28 21.43 5.26 -16.24
C GLU A 28 20.29 6.16 -15.72
N THR A 29 19.14 5.57 -15.40
CA THR A 29 17.89 6.27 -15.05
C THR A 29 17.28 5.80 -13.73
N SER A 30 17.93 4.90 -12.99
CA SER A 30 17.40 4.38 -11.73
C SER A 30 18.48 4.00 -10.73
N VAL A 31 18.11 3.99 -9.45
CA VAL A 31 18.94 3.49 -8.36
C VAL A 31 18.17 2.50 -7.49
N VAL A 32 18.89 1.55 -6.90
CA VAL A 32 18.38 0.60 -5.91
C VAL A 32 19.00 0.93 -4.56
N LEU A 33 18.16 1.01 -3.52
CA LEU A 33 18.56 1.32 -2.14
C LEU A 33 18.56 0.06 -1.28
N ASP A 34 19.40 0.02 -0.24
CA ASP A 34 19.38 -1.05 0.77
C ASP A 34 18.08 -1.05 1.58
N ARG A 35 17.51 0.13 1.82
CA ARG A 35 16.24 0.33 2.50
C ARG A 35 15.49 1.54 1.93
N THR A 36 14.17 1.56 2.04
CA THR A 36 13.37 2.68 1.50
C THR A 36 12.03 2.88 2.23
N LEU A 37 11.62 4.14 2.35
CA LEU A 37 10.24 4.50 2.69
C LEU A 37 9.36 4.65 1.45
N PHE A 38 9.91 4.76 0.23
CA PHE A 38 9.11 4.89 -0.98
C PHE A 38 8.30 3.61 -1.23
N TYR A 39 6.98 3.76 -1.40
CA TYR A 39 6.11 2.66 -1.76
C TYR A 39 6.23 2.39 -3.28
N PRO A 40 6.62 1.19 -3.72
CA PRO A 40 6.61 0.81 -5.14
C PRO A 40 5.19 0.50 -5.61
N LEU A 41 4.94 0.52 -6.91
CA LEU A 41 3.66 0.06 -7.48
C LEU A 41 3.24 -1.32 -6.94
N GLY A 42 2.06 -1.40 -6.32
CA GLY A 42 1.56 -2.65 -5.73
C GLY A 42 0.13 -2.52 -5.19
N GLY A 43 -0.62 -3.63 -5.20
CA GLY A 43 -1.97 -3.69 -4.59
C GLY A 43 -2.99 -2.68 -5.15
N GLY A 44 -2.80 -2.22 -6.40
CA GLY A 44 -3.61 -1.15 -7.01
C GLY A 44 -3.17 0.27 -6.65
N GLN A 45 -2.32 0.45 -5.64
CA GLN A 45 -1.74 1.73 -5.26
C GLN A 45 -0.54 2.10 -6.13
N HIS A 46 -0.56 3.30 -6.68
CA HIS A 46 0.56 3.86 -7.43
C HIS A 46 1.80 4.12 -6.55
N TRP A 47 2.95 4.13 -7.21
CA TRP A 47 4.24 4.39 -6.59
C TRP A 47 4.35 5.79 -6.02
N ASP A 48 5.14 5.93 -4.96
CA ASP A 48 5.51 7.22 -4.40
C ASP A 48 6.49 8.01 -5.27
N THR A 49 6.50 9.32 -4.99
CA THR A 49 7.46 10.29 -5.53
C THR A 49 8.12 11.03 -4.38
N GLY A 50 9.19 11.77 -4.67
CA GLY A 50 9.91 12.51 -3.64
C GLY A 50 11.31 12.87 -4.07
N THR A 51 12.24 12.92 -3.12
CA THR A 51 13.64 13.30 -3.35
C THR A 51 14.63 12.36 -2.69
N LEU A 52 15.79 12.22 -3.31
CA LEU A 52 17.00 11.63 -2.73
C LEU A 52 18.09 12.71 -2.69
N ASN A 53 18.55 13.06 -1.49
CA ASN A 53 19.68 13.96 -1.29
C ASN A 53 20.95 13.12 -1.14
N GLY A 54 21.80 13.17 -2.16
CA GLY A 54 23.08 12.46 -2.19
C GLY A 54 24.29 13.41 -2.23
N PRO A 55 25.50 12.87 -2.48
CA PRO A 55 26.73 13.67 -2.54
C PRO A 55 26.72 14.74 -3.64
N ASN A 56 25.94 14.53 -4.70
CA ASN A 56 25.84 15.44 -5.85
C ASN A 56 24.61 16.37 -5.78
N GLY A 57 23.93 16.42 -4.63
CA GLY A 57 22.73 17.24 -4.42
C GLY A 57 21.41 16.47 -4.51
N PRO A 58 20.28 17.20 -4.53
CA PRO A 58 18.95 16.61 -4.58
C PRO A 58 18.61 16.03 -5.95
N LEU A 59 17.98 14.87 -5.96
CA LEU A 59 17.44 14.22 -7.15
C LEU A 59 15.97 13.91 -6.94
N SER A 60 15.14 14.19 -7.94
CA SER A 60 13.72 13.83 -7.90
C SER A 60 13.55 12.35 -8.21
N VAL A 61 12.76 11.66 -7.39
CA VAL A 61 12.26 10.31 -7.64
C VAL A 61 10.88 10.43 -8.28
N THR A 62 10.75 9.99 -9.52
CA THR A 62 9.53 10.14 -10.32
C THR A 62 8.72 8.86 -10.43
N GLU A 63 9.36 7.71 -10.21
CA GLU A 63 8.74 6.40 -10.26
C GLU A 63 9.45 5.40 -9.35
N VAL A 64 8.69 4.49 -8.73
CA VAL A 64 9.23 3.46 -7.84
C VAL A 64 8.60 2.11 -8.16
N ARG A 65 9.43 1.11 -8.46
CA ARG A 65 8.97 -0.23 -8.88
C ARG A 65 9.78 -1.33 -8.21
N GLY A 66 9.25 -2.54 -8.23
CA GLY A 66 9.94 -3.73 -7.76
C GLY A 66 9.29 -4.37 -6.54
N ARG A 67 9.45 -5.69 -6.42
CA ARG A 67 8.94 -6.49 -5.29
C ARG A 67 10.04 -6.91 -4.32
N GLY A 68 11.23 -7.19 -4.84
CA GLY A 68 12.43 -7.49 -4.06
C GLY A 68 13.31 -6.25 -3.97
N ASP A 69 14.23 -6.13 -4.92
CA ASP A 69 14.98 -4.89 -5.14
C ASP A 69 14.02 -3.81 -5.59
N VAL A 70 14.00 -2.68 -4.88
CA VAL A 70 13.13 -1.54 -5.19
C VAL A 70 13.93 -0.52 -5.98
N GLU A 71 13.54 -0.36 -7.24
CA GLU A 71 14.12 0.60 -8.18
C GLU A 71 13.42 1.96 -8.04
N HIS A 72 14.22 3.01 -7.98
CA HIS A 72 13.79 4.41 -7.89
C HIS A 72 14.26 5.12 -9.15
N THR A 73 13.33 5.48 -10.04
CA THR A 73 13.61 6.22 -11.26
C THR A 73 14.01 7.65 -10.91
N VAL A 74 15.16 8.08 -11.41
CA VAL A 74 15.74 9.41 -11.24
C VAL A 74 16.16 9.96 -12.61
N GLN A 75 16.54 11.24 -12.67
CA GLN A 75 17.03 11.83 -13.93
C GLN A 75 18.31 11.19 -14.44
N GLU A 76 18.51 11.15 -15.76
CA GLU A 76 19.78 10.77 -16.38
C GLU A 76 20.93 11.65 -15.89
N GLY A 77 22.15 11.09 -15.85
CA GLY A 77 23.33 11.84 -15.44
C GLY A 77 23.37 12.20 -13.96
N HIS A 78 22.63 11.46 -13.11
CA HIS A 78 22.55 11.67 -11.66
C HIS A 78 23.88 11.47 -10.90
N GLN A 79 24.89 10.85 -11.53
CA GLN A 79 26.27 10.69 -11.01
C GLN A 79 26.39 9.98 -9.65
N LEU A 80 25.33 9.28 -9.22
CA LEU A 80 25.36 8.47 -8.00
C LEU A 80 26.09 7.16 -8.25
N SER A 81 26.79 6.67 -7.23
CA SER A 81 27.55 5.42 -7.26
C SER A 81 27.06 4.44 -6.23
N ILE A 82 27.24 3.14 -6.50
CA ILE A 82 27.06 2.10 -5.48
C ILE A 82 27.98 2.41 -4.31
N GLY A 83 27.42 2.46 -3.12
CA GLY A 83 28.16 2.83 -1.91
C GLY A 83 27.78 4.18 -1.33
N ASP A 84 27.21 5.08 -2.13
CA ASP A 84 26.84 6.42 -1.67
C ASP A 84 25.73 6.35 -0.62
N GLU A 85 25.84 7.23 0.37
CA GLU A 85 24.79 7.47 1.36
C GLU A 85 23.85 8.56 0.85
N VAL A 86 22.55 8.33 1.02
CA VAL A 86 21.50 9.28 0.62
C VAL A 86 20.49 9.46 1.74
N GLN A 87 19.93 10.67 1.83
CA GLN A 87 18.75 10.96 2.63
C GLN A 87 17.54 11.04 1.70
N GLY A 88 16.56 10.16 1.89
CA GLY A 88 15.32 10.16 1.14
C GLY A 88 14.19 10.89 1.86
N SER A 89 13.39 11.63 1.10
CA SER A 89 12.14 12.26 1.56
C SER A 89 11.03 11.95 0.58
N ILE A 90 9.94 11.35 1.04
CA ILE A 90 8.75 11.11 0.21
C ILE A 90 7.89 12.37 0.09
N ASP A 91 7.12 12.49 -0.99
CA ASP A 91 6.02 13.46 -1.08
C ASP A 91 4.90 13.03 -0.13
N TRP A 92 4.86 13.67 1.04
CA TRP A 92 3.95 13.30 2.11
C TRP A 92 2.48 13.52 1.75
N ASP A 93 2.17 14.63 1.08
CA ASP A 93 0.78 14.95 0.73
C ASP A 93 0.23 13.90 -0.24
N LEU A 94 1.04 13.51 -1.22
CA LEU A 94 0.68 12.44 -2.16
C LEU A 94 0.55 11.09 -1.46
N ARG A 95 1.52 10.73 -0.60
CA ARG A 95 1.49 9.49 0.17
C ARG A 95 0.24 9.41 1.04
N TYR A 96 -0.03 10.44 1.83
CA TYR A 96 -1.14 10.46 2.77
C TYR A 96 -2.50 10.44 2.05
N ALA A 97 -2.63 11.15 0.92
CA ALA A 97 -3.82 11.06 0.08
C ALA A 97 -4.09 9.63 -0.39
N ARG A 98 -3.05 8.89 -0.81
CA ARG A 98 -3.18 7.48 -1.20
C ARG A 98 -3.46 6.55 -0.03
N MET A 99 -2.85 6.77 1.14
CA MET A 99 -3.17 6.02 2.36
C MET A 99 -4.67 6.12 2.67
N ARG A 100 -5.24 7.34 2.63
CA ARG A 100 -6.68 7.54 2.83
C ARG A 100 -7.53 6.79 1.80
N MET A 101 -7.14 6.84 0.53
CA MET A 101 -7.86 6.14 -0.55
C MET A 101 -7.78 4.61 -0.41
N HIS A 102 -6.63 4.08 0.01
CA HIS A 102 -6.43 2.65 0.25
C HIS A 102 -7.27 2.18 1.44
N THR A 103 -7.21 2.88 2.58
CA THR A 103 -8.05 2.57 3.75
C THR A 103 -9.53 2.68 3.43
N ALA A 104 -9.95 3.70 2.68
CA ALA A 104 -11.33 3.84 2.22
C ALA A 104 -11.75 2.67 1.33
N GLN A 105 -10.88 2.22 0.42
CA GLN A 105 -11.17 1.05 -0.40
C GLN A 105 -11.37 -0.21 0.46
N HIS A 106 -10.53 -0.44 1.47
CA HIS A 106 -10.70 -1.56 2.40
C HIS A 106 -12.05 -1.53 3.10
N LEU A 107 -12.43 -0.36 3.64
CA LEU A 107 -13.73 -0.19 4.29
C LEU A 107 -14.90 -0.44 3.33
N VAL A 108 -14.85 0.13 2.12
CA VAL A 108 -15.89 -0.09 1.11
C VAL A 108 -15.99 -1.57 0.75
N SER A 109 -14.86 -2.26 0.55
CA SER A 109 -14.84 -3.70 0.26
C SER A 109 -15.38 -4.55 1.40
N GLY A 110 -15.11 -4.19 2.66
CA GLY A 110 -15.64 -4.85 3.84
C GLY A 110 -17.17 -4.76 3.88
N LEU A 111 -17.68 -3.54 3.79
CA LEU A 111 -19.12 -3.28 3.82
C LEU A 111 -19.85 -3.87 2.62
N VAL A 112 -19.27 -3.82 1.41
CA VAL A 112 -19.90 -4.44 0.23
C VAL A 112 -20.02 -5.95 0.39
N TYR A 113 -18.99 -6.60 0.94
CA TYR A 113 -19.04 -8.03 1.21
C TYR A 113 -20.14 -8.38 2.23
N GLU A 114 -20.26 -7.62 3.30
CA GLU A 114 -21.28 -7.82 4.34
C GLU A 114 -22.71 -7.51 3.86
N MET A 115 -22.89 -6.40 3.14
CA MET A 115 -24.21 -5.89 2.75
C MET A 115 -24.81 -6.63 1.54
N PHE A 116 -23.97 -7.24 0.70
CA PHE A 116 -24.40 -7.76 -0.59
C PHE A 116 -23.92 -9.19 -0.84
N ASP A 117 -24.30 -10.09 0.07
CA ASP A 117 -24.18 -11.56 -0.06
C ASP A 117 -22.76 -12.03 -0.46
N GLY A 118 -21.74 -11.41 0.14
CA GLY A 118 -20.35 -11.79 -0.10
C GLY A 118 -19.79 -11.33 -1.44
N ALA A 119 -20.35 -10.28 -2.06
CA ALA A 119 -19.78 -9.67 -3.26
C ALA A 119 -18.31 -9.30 -3.05
N ARG A 120 -17.44 -9.80 -3.93
CA ARG A 120 -15.98 -9.73 -3.77
C ARG A 120 -15.39 -8.61 -4.59
N THR A 121 -14.35 -7.97 -4.05
CA THR A 121 -13.46 -7.12 -4.85
C THR A 121 -12.62 -8.00 -5.78
N VAL A 122 -12.78 -7.78 -7.08
CA VAL A 122 -12.06 -8.49 -8.15
C VAL A 122 -11.06 -7.61 -8.90
N GLY A 123 -11.06 -6.30 -8.61
CA GLY A 123 -10.10 -5.35 -9.14
C GLY A 123 -10.15 -4.03 -8.38
N ASN A 124 -9.03 -3.32 -8.34
CA ASN A 124 -8.95 -1.97 -7.80
C ASN A 124 -7.90 -1.13 -8.54
N GLN A 125 -8.04 0.18 -8.49
CA GLN A 125 -7.01 1.13 -8.90
C GLN A 125 -7.10 2.35 -7.99
N LEU A 126 -6.01 2.67 -7.28
CA LEU A 126 -5.99 3.69 -6.25
C LEU A 126 -5.11 4.87 -6.69
N HIS A 127 -5.73 6.02 -6.89
CA HIS A 127 -5.05 7.31 -7.11
C HIS A 127 -5.24 8.21 -5.89
N ALA A 128 -4.58 9.37 -5.89
CA ALA A 128 -4.64 10.30 -4.76
C ALA A 128 -5.97 11.08 -4.69
N ASP A 129 -6.62 11.27 -5.84
CA ASP A 129 -7.82 12.06 -6.04
C ASP A 129 -9.08 11.22 -6.30
N ARG A 130 -8.90 9.98 -6.78
CA ARG A 130 -9.98 9.04 -7.08
C ARG A 130 -9.53 7.60 -6.99
N SER A 131 -10.47 6.69 -6.79
CA SER A 131 -10.22 5.24 -6.85
C SER A 131 -11.33 4.52 -7.60
N ARG A 132 -10.98 3.38 -8.18
CA ARG A 132 -11.93 2.43 -8.78
C ARG A 132 -11.87 1.13 -7.99
N ILE A 133 -13.03 0.53 -7.74
CA ILE A 133 -13.17 -0.79 -7.14
C ILE A 133 -14.17 -1.57 -7.98
N ASP A 134 -13.76 -2.75 -8.42
CA ASP A 134 -14.57 -3.63 -9.26
C ASP A 134 -15.10 -4.77 -8.38
N PHE A 135 -16.42 -4.99 -8.38
CA PHE A 135 -17.09 -5.99 -7.56
C PHE A 135 -17.79 -7.05 -8.42
N ASN A 136 -17.80 -8.29 -7.95
CA ASN A 136 -18.48 -9.41 -8.60
C ASN A 136 -19.12 -10.32 -7.53
N PRO A 137 -20.33 -10.87 -7.76
CA PRO A 137 -21.14 -10.89 -8.99
C PRO A 137 -22.14 -9.72 -9.15
N ILE A 138 -21.96 -8.67 -8.35
CA ILE A 138 -22.97 -7.63 -8.17
C ILE A 138 -23.00 -6.60 -9.31
N SER A 139 -24.18 -6.07 -9.58
CA SER A 139 -24.39 -4.84 -10.33
C SER A 139 -25.18 -3.89 -9.44
N PHE A 140 -24.65 -2.69 -9.22
CA PHE A 140 -25.28 -1.72 -8.33
C PHE A 140 -26.34 -0.88 -9.06
N ASP A 141 -27.48 -0.68 -8.40
CA ASP A 141 -28.41 0.39 -8.73
C ASP A 141 -28.21 1.61 -7.81
N GLU A 142 -28.93 2.71 -8.07
CA GLU A 142 -28.80 3.95 -7.29
C GLU A 142 -29.14 3.76 -5.79
N PRO A 143 -30.25 3.10 -5.40
CA PRO A 143 -30.54 2.82 -3.99
C PRO A 143 -29.45 2.02 -3.27
N MET A 144 -28.84 1.02 -3.93
CA MET A 144 -27.74 0.26 -3.37
C MET A 144 -26.51 1.15 -3.14
N LEU A 145 -26.19 2.03 -4.10
CA LEU A 145 -25.07 2.96 -3.97
C LEU A 145 -25.29 3.98 -2.85
N GLU A 146 -26.50 4.51 -2.70
CA GLU A 146 -26.85 5.44 -1.63
C GLU A 146 -26.73 4.75 -0.26
N SER A 147 -27.27 3.54 -0.13
CA SER A 147 -27.21 2.74 1.09
C SER A 147 -25.76 2.43 1.50
N MET A 148 -24.94 1.98 0.54
CA MET A 148 -23.51 1.73 0.74
C MET A 148 -22.77 3.02 1.15
N THR A 149 -23.01 4.14 0.47
CA THR A 149 -22.35 5.42 0.77
C THR A 149 -22.67 5.89 2.19
N ASN A 150 -23.93 5.77 2.61
CA ASN A 150 -24.35 6.09 3.98
C ASN A 150 -23.68 5.17 5.00
N ALA A 151 -23.62 3.86 4.75
CA ALA A 151 -22.97 2.91 5.64
C ALA A 151 -21.45 3.16 5.79
N VAL A 152 -20.77 3.50 4.68
CA VAL A 152 -19.35 3.87 4.68
C VAL A 152 -19.13 5.12 5.51
N ASN A 153 -19.86 6.20 5.25
CA ASN A 153 -19.69 7.46 5.97
C ASN A 153 -20.00 7.30 7.47
N GLN A 154 -21.06 6.59 7.82
CA GLN A 154 -21.37 6.29 9.24
C GLN A 154 -20.27 5.48 9.91
N THR A 155 -19.56 4.62 9.17
CA THR A 155 -18.45 3.83 9.72
C THR A 155 -17.18 4.66 9.86
N ILE A 156 -16.94 5.59 8.94
CA ILE A 156 -15.88 6.60 9.07
C ILE A 156 -16.11 7.46 10.32
N ASP A 157 -17.35 7.92 10.56
CA ASP A 157 -17.72 8.77 11.70
C ASP A 157 -17.51 8.08 13.06
N LYS A 158 -17.47 6.75 13.10
CA LYS A 158 -17.15 5.98 14.33
C LYS A 158 -15.68 6.10 14.73
N GLY A 159 -14.79 6.57 13.84
CA GLY A 159 -13.37 6.74 14.15
C GLY A 159 -12.68 5.44 14.57
N LEU A 160 -13.02 4.32 13.90
CA LEU A 160 -12.48 3.01 14.23
C LEU A 160 -10.96 2.98 14.06
N GLU A 161 -10.29 2.27 14.95
CA GLU A 161 -8.85 2.11 14.90
C GLU A 161 -8.44 1.26 13.69
N VAL A 162 -7.34 1.64 13.05
CA VAL A 162 -6.66 0.83 12.03
C VAL A 162 -5.40 0.28 12.68
N THR A 163 -5.22 -1.03 12.66
CA THR A 163 -4.09 -1.71 13.31
C THR A 163 -3.37 -2.60 12.31
N ASP A 164 -2.11 -2.95 12.61
CA ASP A 164 -1.40 -4.01 11.92
C ASP A 164 -0.90 -5.10 12.88
N SER A 165 -0.85 -6.32 12.40
CA SER A 165 -0.34 -7.47 13.15
C SER A 165 0.27 -8.51 12.22
N ILE A 166 1.09 -9.39 12.78
CA ILE A 166 1.57 -10.57 12.06
C ILE A 166 0.67 -11.75 12.40
N MET A 167 0.10 -12.38 11.39
CA MET A 167 -0.78 -13.53 11.54
C MET A 167 -0.40 -14.65 10.56
N THR A 168 -0.68 -15.88 10.96
CA THR A 168 -0.58 -17.03 10.05
C THR A 168 -1.81 -17.10 9.16
N ARG A 169 -1.66 -17.78 8.02
CA ARG A 169 -2.77 -18.07 7.11
C ARG A 169 -3.93 -18.78 7.80
N GLU A 170 -3.63 -19.71 8.71
CA GLU A 170 -4.64 -20.43 9.49
C GLU A 170 -5.41 -19.48 10.42
N GLN A 171 -4.71 -18.57 11.11
CA GLN A 171 -5.34 -17.57 11.97
C GLN A 171 -6.27 -16.66 11.17
N ILE A 172 -5.82 -16.18 9.99
CA ILE A 172 -6.64 -15.33 9.12
C ILE A 172 -7.89 -16.09 8.63
N ASN A 173 -7.71 -17.31 8.12
CA ASN A 173 -8.82 -18.13 7.61
C ASN A 173 -9.82 -18.55 8.69
N SER A 174 -9.43 -18.52 9.97
CA SER A 174 -10.32 -18.77 11.11
C SER A 174 -11.22 -17.57 11.44
N MET A 175 -10.81 -16.36 11.03
CA MET A 175 -11.53 -15.10 11.30
C MET A 175 -12.31 -14.62 10.07
N MET A 176 -11.75 -14.81 8.87
CA MET A 176 -12.31 -14.34 7.60
C MET A 176 -12.28 -15.45 6.55
N PRO A 177 -13.31 -15.55 5.68
CA PRO A 177 -13.27 -16.46 4.54
C PRO A 177 -12.06 -16.18 3.64
N PRO A 178 -11.31 -17.21 3.18
CA PRO A 178 -10.13 -17.02 2.32
C PRO A 178 -10.42 -16.25 1.03
N GLU A 179 -11.65 -16.35 0.53
CA GLU A 179 -12.15 -15.63 -0.63
C GLU A 179 -12.23 -14.12 -0.38
N ARG A 180 -12.51 -13.70 0.86
CA ARG A 180 -12.58 -12.28 1.21
C ARG A 180 -11.21 -11.64 1.24
N THR A 181 -10.20 -12.36 1.74
CA THR A 181 -8.83 -11.87 1.85
C THR A 181 -8.00 -12.13 0.59
N ASN A 182 -8.61 -12.69 -0.47
CA ASN A 182 -7.93 -13.11 -1.71
C ASN A 182 -6.66 -13.92 -1.44
N MET A 183 -6.77 -14.86 -0.49
CA MET A 183 -5.64 -15.60 0.07
C MET A 183 -4.90 -16.44 -1.00
N ASP A 184 -5.59 -16.80 -2.07
CA ASP A 184 -5.08 -17.50 -3.25
C ASP A 184 -4.06 -16.69 -4.07
N LEU A 185 -4.07 -15.36 -3.97
CA LEU A 185 -3.11 -14.47 -4.63
C LEU A 185 -1.76 -14.39 -3.90
N LEU A 186 -1.70 -14.87 -2.66
CA LEU A 186 -0.51 -14.80 -1.81
C LEU A 186 0.32 -16.10 -1.91
N PRO A 187 1.65 -16.03 -2.11
CA PRO A 187 2.48 -17.23 -2.23
C PRO A 187 2.36 -18.14 -1.01
N ALA A 188 2.17 -19.44 -1.23
CA ALA A 188 2.01 -20.42 -0.15
C ALA A 188 3.24 -20.56 0.75
N SER A 189 4.42 -20.14 0.27
CA SER A 189 5.66 -20.12 1.04
C SER A 189 5.71 -19.03 2.10
N VAL A 190 4.81 -18.04 2.05
CA VAL A 190 4.70 -16.99 3.07
C VAL A 190 3.80 -17.47 4.19
N THR A 191 4.43 -17.73 5.35
CA THR A 191 3.78 -18.25 6.55
C THR A 191 3.28 -17.15 7.47
N ASP A 192 4.02 -16.05 7.55
CA ASP A 192 3.72 -14.87 8.36
C ASP A 192 3.28 -13.73 7.46
N LEU A 193 2.02 -13.33 7.60
CA LEU A 193 1.38 -12.29 6.80
C LEU A 193 1.16 -11.06 7.69
N ARG A 194 1.54 -9.88 7.17
CA ARG A 194 1.21 -8.62 7.82
C ARG A 194 -0.24 -8.29 7.49
N VAL A 195 -1.10 -8.33 8.49
CA VAL A 195 -2.53 -8.07 8.34
C VAL A 195 -2.85 -6.68 8.84
N VAL A 196 -3.41 -5.84 7.96
CA VAL A 196 -4.04 -4.58 8.33
C VAL A 196 -5.50 -4.83 8.64
N SER A 197 -5.98 -4.32 9.79
CA SER A 197 -7.35 -4.51 10.26
C SER A 197 -8.04 -3.16 10.51
N ILE A 198 -9.33 -3.07 10.21
CA ILE A 198 -10.17 -1.90 10.53
C ILE A 198 -11.19 -2.28 11.60
N GLY A 199 -11.09 -1.64 12.77
CA GLY A 199 -11.94 -1.90 13.93
C GLY A 199 -11.91 -3.37 14.37
N ASN A 200 -13.04 -3.88 14.87
CA ASN A 200 -13.20 -5.28 15.24
C ASN A 200 -13.46 -6.16 13.99
N GLN A 201 -12.52 -6.16 13.04
CA GLN A 201 -12.53 -6.99 11.82
C GLN A 201 -13.60 -6.61 10.79
N ILE A 202 -13.91 -5.32 10.63
CA ILE A 202 -14.75 -4.86 9.49
C ILE A 202 -14.05 -5.18 8.17
N ASP A 203 -12.72 -5.07 8.15
CA ASP A 203 -11.89 -5.61 7.09
C ASP A 203 -10.57 -6.15 7.66
N MET A 204 -10.00 -7.12 6.96
CA MET A 204 -8.66 -7.67 7.19
C MET A 204 -7.97 -7.88 5.85
N CYS A 205 -6.81 -7.23 5.67
CA CYS A 205 -5.99 -7.39 4.48
C CYS A 205 -4.60 -7.94 4.83
N PRO A 206 -4.30 -9.19 4.46
CA PRO A 206 -2.95 -9.76 4.55
C PRO A 206 -1.97 -9.26 3.46
#